data_AF-A0AAV2Z4G7-F1
#
_entry.id   AF-A0AAV2Z4G7-F1
#
_cell.length_a   1.000
_cell.length_b   1.000
_cell.length_c   1.000
_cell.angle_alpha   90.00
_cell.angle_beta   90.00
_cell.angle_gamma   90.00
#
_symmetry.space_group_name_H-M   'P 1'
#
loop_
_entity.id
_entity.type
_entity.pdbx_description
1 polymer ?
#
loop_
_entity_poly.entity_id
_entity_poly.type
_entity_poly.pdbx_seq_one_letter_code
_entity_poly.pdbx_strand_id
1 'polypeptide(L)'
;MFAALATNTGNVAACYSPFHFSEYPIHGGQPNKAALQSAMDNDFKIVSQHFTHVRTFYSQYYGRRCRGIKLYLGVFMTWDGWQSAEVNAAVKAARDYPGTVEAILVGNETLQAFGATRILELVTQIKTGLGNLTTNVKFGTVQHISEYVDRSFDAQTAQLNKALDILGVNIYPFFSAYDPKHPTAELQRQWDSMKAKLPVSKMRLTETGFPTQGEPSFSGVQPSLSKSVAYHNAVKQWAPAGTESFQKFCYA
;
A
#
# COMPACT_ATOMS: atom_id res chain seq x y z
N MET A 1 31.01 -2.30 -28.95
CA MET A 1 29.53 -2.20 -28.98
C MET A 1 29.04 -2.63 -27.61
N PHE A 2 28.94 -1.70 -26.66
CA PHE A 2 28.41 -1.99 -25.33
C PHE A 2 26.90 -1.97 -25.43
N ALA A 3 26.26 -3.13 -25.29
CA ALA A 3 24.83 -3.19 -25.06
C ALA A 3 24.57 -2.46 -23.74
N ALA A 4 23.85 -1.34 -23.83
CA ALA A 4 23.31 -0.68 -22.66
C ALA A 4 22.37 -1.69 -21.98
N LEU A 5 22.81 -2.26 -20.86
CA LEU A 5 21.91 -2.89 -19.91
C LEU A 5 20.97 -1.77 -19.46
N ALA A 6 19.75 -1.76 -19.98
CA ALA A 6 18.69 -0.94 -19.44
C ALA A 6 18.52 -1.35 -17.97
N THR A 7 19.11 -0.58 -17.06
CA THR A 7 18.87 -0.70 -15.64
C THR A 7 17.44 -0.22 -15.41
N ASN A 8 16.49 -1.12 -15.60
CA ASN A 8 15.09 -0.86 -15.33
C ASN A 8 14.96 -0.76 -13.80
N THR A 9 15.22 0.43 -13.26
CA THR A 9 15.00 0.76 -11.86
C THR A 9 13.51 0.60 -11.63
N GLY A 10 13.09 -0.45 -10.91
CA GLY A 10 11.67 -0.70 -10.71
C GLY A 10 10.99 0.50 -10.05
N ASN A 11 9.72 0.71 -10.35
CA ASN A 11 8.94 1.86 -9.89
C ASN A 11 8.68 1.74 -8.37
N VAL A 12 9.66 2.16 -7.55
CA VAL A 12 9.45 2.26 -6.10
C VAL A 12 8.58 3.47 -5.81
N ALA A 13 7.60 3.26 -4.96
CA ALA A 13 6.62 4.22 -4.50
C ALA A 13 6.64 4.27 -2.97
N ALA A 14 6.06 5.32 -2.40
CA ALA A 14 6.06 5.50 -0.94
C ALA A 14 4.72 5.13 -0.31
N CYS A 15 4.76 4.49 0.85
CA CYS A 15 3.63 4.47 1.78
C CYS A 15 3.56 5.82 2.51
N TYR A 16 2.38 6.41 2.61
CA TYR A 16 2.20 7.74 3.22
C TYR A 16 1.10 7.75 4.27
N SER A 17 1.40 8.39 5.39
CA SER A 17 0.42 8.78 6.39
C SER A 17 0.81 10.12 7.02
N PRO A 18 -0.13 11.06 7.20
CA PRO A 18 0.11 12.35 7.82
C PRO A 18 0.21 12.29 9.36
N PHE A 19 0.34 11.09 9.94
CA PHE A 19 0.30 10.89 11.38
C PHE A 19 1.50 11.51 12.11
N HIS A 20 2.55 11.90 11.40
CA HIS A 20 3.72 12.55 11.98
C HIS A 20 3.51 14.05 12.24
N PHE A 21 2.41 14.64 11.76
CA PHE A 21 2.09 16.04 12.02
C PHE A 21 1.37 16.22 13.35
N SER A 22 1.79 17.23 14.12
CA SER A 22 1.12 17.66 15.36
C SER A 22 -0.35 18.02 15.17
N GLU A 23 -0.73 18.45 13.96
CA GLU A 23 -2.09 18.78 13.54
C GLU A 23 -2.99 17.55 13.42
N TYR A 24 -2.39 16.35 13.37
CA TYR A 24 -3.12 15.10 13.32
C TYR A 24 -3.64 14.74 14.73
N PRO A 25 -4.94 14.40 14.89
CA PRO A 25 -5.56 14.21 16.22
C PRO A 25 -4.94 13.16 17.14
N ILE A 26 -4.07 12.29 16.64
CA ILE A 26 -3.35 11.31 17.47
C ILE A 26 -2.42 11.98 18.50
N HIS A 27 -2.02 13.24 18.26
CA HIS A 27 -1.19 14.03 19.18
C HIS A 27 -2.00 14.88 20.17
N GLY A 28 -3.33 14.70 20.20
CA GLY A 28 -4.25 15.45 21.05
C GLY A 28 -4.82 16.72 20.39
N GLY A 29 -5.92 17.21 20.94
CA GLY A 29 -6.63 18.39 20.41
C GLY A 29 -7.59 18.09 19.25
N GLN A 30 -8.35 19.11 18.83
CA GLN A 30 -9.23 19.02 17.67
C GLN A 30 -8.41 19.20 16.38
N PRO A 31 -8.71 18.47 15.29
CA PRO A 31 -7.97 18.61 14.04
C PRO A 31 -8.08 20.04 13.49
N ASN A 32 -6.96 20.77 13.45
CA ASN A 32 -6.87 21.97 12.65
C ASN A 32 -6.78 21.56 11.17
N LYS A 33 -7.95 21.41 10.53
CA LYS A 33 -8.05 20.90 9.16
C LYS A 33 -7.24 21.73 8.15
N ALA A 34 -7.25 23.06 8.26
CA ALA A 34 -6.52 23.90 7.32
C ALA A 34 -4.99 23.73 7.46
N ALA A 35 -4.50 23.67 8.70
CA ALA A 35 -3.10 23.40 8.97
C ALA A 35 -2.70 21.98 8.51
N LEU A 36 -3.53 20.97 8.79
CA LEU A 36 -3.30 19.59 8.33
C LEU A 36 -3.23 19.50 6.80
N GLN A 37 -4.12 20.19 6.07
CA GLN A 37 -4.04 20.21 4.60
C GLN A 37 -2.74 20.85 4.11
N SER A 38 -2.33 21.96 4.72
CA SER A 38 -1.12 22.69 4.34
C SER A 38 0.14 21.85 4.62
N ALA A 39 0.16 21.13 5.74
CA ALA A 39 1.21 20.21 6.11
C ALA A 39 1.33 19.04 5.11
N MET A 40 0.20 18.39 4.79
CA MET A 40 0.15 17.35 3.76
C MET A 40 0.59 17.85 2.38
N ASP A 41 0.17 19.05 1.98
CA ASP A 41 0.59 19.63 0.70
C ASP A 41 2.11 19.89 0.67
N ASN A 42 2.72 20.24 1.81
CA ASN A 42 4.17 20.41 1.92
C ASN A 42 4.92 19.07 1.86
N ASP A 43 4.42 18.01 2.49
CA ASP A 43 4.97 16.66 2.29
C ASP A 43 4.96 16.28 0.81
N PHE A 44 3.84 16.47 0.13
CA PHE A 44 3.74 16.07 -1.27
C PHE A 44 4.66 16.87 -2.20
N LYS A 45 5.04 18.10 -1.84
CA LYS A 45 6.10 18.84 -2.56
C LYS A 45 7.48 18.17 -2.43
N ILE A 46 7.76 17.49 -1.32
CA ILE A 46 9.01 16.75 -1.08
C ILE A 46 8.91 15.36 -1.70
N VAL A 47 7.85 14.62 -1.39
CA VAL A 47 7.62 13.25 -1.86
C VAL A 47 7.61 13.17 -3.39
N SER A 48 6.98 14.13 -4.08
CA SER A 48 6.94 14.18 -5.55
C SER A 48 8.30 14.43 -6.23
N GLN A 49 9.33 14.86 -5.48
CA GLN A 49 10.69 14.97 -6.01
C GLN A 49 11.39 13.61 -6.10
N HIS A 50 10.88 12.60 -5.40
CA HIS A 50 11.52 11.29 -5.28
C HIS A 50 10.64 10.13 -5.76
N PHE A 51 9.32 10.30 -5.74
CA PHE A 51 8.35 9.27 -6.08
C PHE A 51 7.30 9.79 -7.05
N THR A 52 6.84 8.90 -7.93
CA THR A 52 5.73 9.20 -8.86
C THR A 52 4.37 8.78 -8.29
N HIS A 53 4.38 7.84 -7.33
CA HIS A 53 3.19 7.26 -6.72
C HIS A 53 3.31 7.19 -5.22
N VAL A 54 2.17 7.31 -4.56
CA VAL A 54 2.01 7.10 -3.13
C VAL A 54 0.84 6.18 -2.86
N ARG A 55 0.99 5.32 -1.85
CA ARG A 55 -0.12 4.58 -1.25
C ARG A 55 -0.51 5.21 0.07
N THR A 56 -1.81 5.43 0.27
CA THR A 56 -2.38 5.87 1.55
C THR A 56 -3.10 4.72 2.24
N PHE A 57 -3.43 4.91 3.52
CA PHE A 57 -4.11 3.89 4.35
C PHE A 57 -5.57 4.27 4.64
N TYR A 58 -5.85 5.56 4.64
CA TYR A 58 -7.16 6.15 4.81
C TYR A 58 -7.49 6.97 3.57
N SER A 59 -8.78 7.19 3.36
CA SER A 59 -9.30 8.03 2.28
C SER A 59 -9.79 9.37 2.79
N GLN A 60 -10.25 9.43 4.05
CA GLN A 60 -10.92 10.61 4.59
C GLN A 60 -9.96 11.62 5.20
N TYR A 61 -8.95 11.20 5.99
CA TYR A 61 -8.00 12.08 6.68
C TYR A 61 -8.65 13.37 7.25
N TYR A 62 -9.79 13.25 7.94
CA TYR A 62 -10.59 14.39 8.46
C TYR A 62 -11.06 15.38 7.38
N GLY A 63 -11.40 14.84 6.22
CA GLY A 63 -11.80 15.54 5.00
C GLY A 63 -10.64 16.10 4.17
N ARG A 64 -9.38 15.79 4.51
CA ARG A 64 -8.18 16.27 3.81
C ARG A 64 -7.78 15.33 2.68
N ARG A 65 -7.09 15.89 1.69
CA ARG A 65 -6.80 15.18 0.44
C ARG A 65 -5.32 15.16 0.15
N CYS A 66 -4.84 13.97 -0.23
CA CYS A 66 -3.56 13.81 -0.90
C CYS A 66 -3.73 14.25 -2.37
N ARG A 67 -2.80 15.07 -2.88
CA ARG A 67 -2.87 15.64 -4.24
C ARG A 67 -1.47 15.96 -4.76
N GLY A 68 -1.34 16.16 -6.06
CA GLY A 68 -0.06 16.50 -6.71
C GLY A 68 0.85 15.29 -7.01
N ILE A 69 0.38 14.07 -6.74
CA ILE A 69 1.07 12.81 -7.03
C ILE A 69 0.03 11.72 -7.32
N LYS A 70 0.38 10.68 -8.10
CA LYS A 70 -0.52 9.55 -8.35
C LYS A 70 -0.76 8.74 -7.08
N LEU A 71 -1.98 8.25 -6.90
CA LEU A 71 -2.40 7.59 -5.67
C LEU A 71 -2.91 6.16 -5.89
N TYR A 72 -2.42 5.27 -5.02
CA TYR A 72 -3.12 4.07 -4.59
C TYR A 72 -3.83 4.43 -3.28
N LEU A 73 -5.08 4.87 -3.38
CA LEU A 73 -5.85 5.41 -2.27
C LEU A 73 -6.35 4.26 -1.36
N GLY A 74 -5.91 4.24 -0.12
CA GLY A 74 -6.42 3.31 0.89
C GLY A 74 -7.79 3.70 1.41
N VAL A 75 -8.60 2.71 1.74
CA VAL A 75 -9.89 2.86 2.44
C VAL A 75 -9.81 2.03 3.70
N PHE A 76 -9.71 2.69 4.85
CA PHE A 76 -9.61 2.01 6.13
C PHE A 76 -10.93 1.31 6.46
N MET A 77 -10.83 0.15 7.10
CA MET A 77 -11.98 -0.65 7.51
C MET A 77 -12.19 -0.60 9.01
N THR A 78 -13.43 -0.32 9.42
CA THR A 78 -13.86 -0.28 10.81
C THR A 78 -15.31 -0.77 10.94
N TRP A 79 -15.65 -1.25 12.13
CA TRP A 79 -17.04 -1.51 12.52
C TRP A 79 -17.74 -0.27 13.12
N ASP A 80 -16.99 0.80 13.34
CA ASP A 80 -17.52 2.05 13.87
C ASP A 80 -18.40 2.77 12.85
N GLY A 81 -19.28 3.66 13.36
CA GLY A 81 -20.23 4.43 12.56
C GLY A 81 -19.61 5.37 11.51
N TRP A 82 -18.29 5.53 11.49
CA TRP A 82 -17.57 6.38 10.54
C TRP A 82 -17.07 5.65 9.28
N GLN A 83 -17.33 4.34 9.12
CA GLN A 83 -16.97 3.61 7.89
C GLN A 83 -17.52 4.26 6.61
N SER A 84 -18.72 4.84 6.66
CA SER A 84 -19.33 5.53 5.52
C SER A 84 -18.55 6.80 5.13
N ALA A 85 -17.85 7.43 6.07
CA ALA A 85 -17.00 8.58 5.79
C ALA A 85 -15.80 8.18 4.92
N GLU A 86 -15.20 7.00 5.15
CA GLU A 86 -14.14 6.45 4.29
C GLU A 86 -14.67 6.18 2.86
N VAL A 87 -15.81 5.50 2.73
CA VAL A 87 -16.42 5.23 1.41
C VAL A 87 -16.70 6.53 0.65
N ASN A 88 -17.38 7.48 1.30
CA ASN A 88 -17.70 8.79 0.71
C ASN A 88 -16.45 9.58 0.34
N ALA A 89 -15.42 9.50 1.19
CA ALA A 89 -14.16 10.17 0.94
C ALA A 89 -13.44 9.58 -0.28
N ALA A 90 -13.41 8.26 -0.46
CA ALA A 90 -12.82 7.60 -1.61
C ALA A 90 -13.52 7.99 -2.92
N VAL A 91 -14.86 7.95 -2.93
CA VAL A 91 -15.68 8.36 -4.09
C VAL A 91 -15.39 9.81 -4.45
N LYS A 92 -15.38 10.71 -3.47
CA LYS A 92 -15.12 12.13 -3.70
C LYS A 92 -13.69 12.39 -4.18
N ALA A 93 -12.68 11.68 -3.66
CA ALA A 93 -11.29 11.84 -4.12
C ALA A 93 -11.14 11.49 -5.61
N ALA A 94 -11.72 10.37 -6.06
CA ALA A 94 -11.66 9.98 -7.47
C ALA A 94 -12.51 10.87 -8.40
N ARG A 95 -13.61 11.45 -7.91
CA ARG A 95 -14.44 12.41 -8.66
C ARG A 95 -13.79 13.78 -8.80
N ASP A 96 -13.26 14.33 -7.71
CA ASP A 96 -12.74 15.70 -7.68
C ASP A 96 -11.37 15.81 -8.37
N TYR A 97 -10.59 14.72 -8.39
CA TYR A 97 -9.23 14.69 -8.90
C TYR A 97 -9.05 13.59 -9.95
N PRO A 98 -9.76 13.68 -11.10
CA PRO A 98 -9.68 12.67 -12.14
C PRO A 98 -8.22 12.51 -12.60
N GLY A 99 -7.78 11.27 -12.75
CA GLY A 99 -6.40 10.94 -13.12
C GLY A 99 -5.39 10.95 -11.95
N THR A 100 -5.76 11.41 -10.75
CA THR A 100 -4.90 11.32 -9.55
C THR A 100 -5.01 9.95 -8.89
N VAL A 101 -6.24 9.44 -8.68
CA VAL A 101 -6.49 8.14 -8.05
C VAL A 101 -6.45 7.05 -9.13
N GLU A 102 -5.40 6.23 -9.13
CA GLU A 102 -5.24 5.12 -10.09
C GLU A 102 -5.80 3.80 -9.54
N ALA A 103 -5.71 3.62 -8.23
CA ALA A 103 -6.27 2.48 -7.53
C ALA A 103 -6.95 2.89 -6.23
N ILE A 104 -8.02 2.19 -5.87
CA ILE A 104 -8.65 2.22 -4.55
C ILE A 104 -8.46 0.85 -3.89
N LEU A 105 -7.77 0.84 -2.76
CA LEU A 105 -7.43 -0.36 -2.01
C LEU A 105 -8.25 -0.39 -0.71
N VAL A 106 -9.21 -1.31 -0.62
CA VAL A 106 -10.12 -1.44 0.52
C VAL A 106 -9.57 -2.43 1.52
N GLY A 107 -9.30 -1.97 2.73
CA GLY A 107 -8.72 -2.77 3.80
C GLY A 107 -7.20 -2.93 3.71
N ASN A 108 -6.58 -3.10 4.88
CA ASN A 108 -5.17 -3.37 5.06
C ASN A 108 -4.97 -4.39 6.19
N GLU A 109 -4.62 -5.63 5.84
CA GLU A 109 -4.48 -6.75 6.79
C GLU A 109 -5.79 -7.00 7.56
N THR A 110 -6.89 -6.99 6.82
CA THR A 110 -8.26 -7.01 7.34
C THR A 110 -9.01 -8.30 7.01
N LEU A 111 -8.43 -9.19 6.20
CA LEU A 111 -9.13 -10.40 5.75
C LEU A 111 -9.53 -11.26 6.94
N GLN A 112 -8.64 -11.40 7.93
CA GLN A 112 -8.94 -12.14 9.15
C GLN A 112 -10.09 -11.52 9.97
N ALA A 113 -10.14 -10.20 10.10
CA ALA A 113 -11.09 -9.53 10.99
C ALA A 113 -12.46 -9.23 10.33
N PHE A 114 -12.48 -8.99 9.02
CA PHE A 114 -13.69 -8.55 8.30
C PHE A 114 -14.18 -9.56 7.25
N GLY A 115 -13.28 -10.39 6.73
CA GLY A 115 -13.58 -11.34 5.67
C GLY A 115 -13.74 -10.72 4.28
N ALA A 116 -13.61 -11.57 3.25
CA ALA A 116 -13.69 -11.14 1.85
C ALA A 116 -15.04 -10.49 1.49
N THR A 117 -16.15 -11.01 2.02
CA THR A 117 -17.49 -10.46 1.77
C THR A 117 -17.58 -9.00 2.15
N ARG A 118 -17.12 -8.63 3.36
CA ARG A 118 -17.18 -7.25 3.83
C ARG A 118 -16.28 -6.31 3.03
N ILE A 119 -15.10 -6.76 2.63
CA ILE A 119 -14.21 -6.00 1.73
C ILE A 119 -14.94 -5.70 0.42
N LEU A 120 -15.57 -6.71 -0.19
CA LEU A 120 -16.25 -6.58 -1.47
C LEU A 120 -17.54 -5.76 -1.39
N GLU A 121 -18.24 -5.76 -0.26
CA GLU A 121 -19.37 -4.86 0.00
C GLU A 121 -18.93 -3.39 -0.09
N LEU A 122 -17.84 -3.02 0.59
CA LEU A 122 -17.32 -1.65 0.56
C LEU A 122 -16.80 -1.27 -0.83
N VAL A 123 -16.13 -2.18 -1.53
CA VAL A 123 -15.75 -1.99 -2.93
C VAL A 123 -16.99 -1.72 -3.79
N THR A 124 -18.07 -2.48 -3.60
CA THR A 124 -19.32 -2.31 -4.34
C THR A 124 -19.96 -0.95 -4.05
N GLN A 125 -19.99 -0.51 -2.78
CA GLN A 125 -20.49 0.82 -2.42
C GLN A 125 -19.71 1.94 -3.12
N ILE A 126 -18.38 1.83 -3.17
CA ILE A 126 -17.53 2.82 -3.86
C ILE A 126 -17.78 2.80 -5.37
N LYS A 127 -17.85 1.62 -6.00
CA LYS A 127 -18.17 1.47 -7.44
C LYS A 127 -19.52 2.10 -7.78
N THR A 128 -20.56 1.82 -6.98
CA THR A 128 -21.88 2.45 -7.12
C THR A 128 -21.79 3.97 -7.00
N GLY A 129 -21.05 4.47 -6.02
CA GLY A 129 -20.82 5.91 -5.84
C GLY A 129 -20.04 6.57 -6.97
N LEU A 130 -19.21 5.83 -7.72
CA LEU A 130 -18.46 6.35 -8.87
C LEU A 130 -19.23 6.26 -10.19
N GLY A 131 -20.16 5.31 -10.32
CA GLY A 131 -20.86 5.06 -11.59
C GLY A 131 -19.86 4.81 -12.72
N ASN A 132 -19.99 5.54 -13.83
CA ASN A 132 -19.14 5.38 -15.02
C ASN A 132 -17.65 5.64 -14.77
N LEU A 133 -17.29 6.41 -13.74
CA LEU A 133 -15.89 6.67 -13.38
C LEU A 133 -15.15 5.43 -12.87
N THR A 134 -15.87 4.35 -12.55
CA THR A 134 -15.29 3.06 -12.16
C THR A 134 -14.31 2.52 -13.20
N THR A 135 -14.49 2.85 -14.48
CA THR A 135 -13.60 2.41 -15.57
C THR A 135 -12.19 3.02 -15.51
N ASN A 136 -12.01 4.13 -14.79
CA ASN A 136 -10.74 4.85 -14.67
C ASN A 136 -9.91 4.44 -13.45
N VAL A 137 -10.44 3.56 -12.59
CA VAL A 137 -9.85 3.24 -11.28
C VAL A 137 -9.76 1.73 -11.12
N LYS A 138 -8.60 1.23 -10.68
CA LYS A 138 -8.42 -0.17 -10.29
C LYS A 138 -8.91 -0.41 -8.87
N PHE A 139 -9.50 -1.57 -8.60
CA PHE A 139 -9.99 -1.92 -7.28
C PHE A 139 -9.20 -3.09 -6.70
N GLY A 140 -8.78 -2.95 -5.44
CA GLY A 140 -8.04 -3.99 -4.75
C GLY A 140 -8.25 -3.98 -3.26
N THR A 141 -7.47 -4.83 -2.61
CA THR A 141 -7.34 -4.92 -1.15
C THR A 141 -5.88 -5.15 -0.80
N VAL A 142 -5.49 -4.91 0.45
CA VAL A 142 -4.15 -5.18 0.95
C VAL A 142 -4.20 -6.15 2.11
N GLN A 143 -3.41 -7.21 2.06
CA GLN A 143 -3.37 -8.23 3.10
C GLN A 143 -1.92 -8.55 3.47
N HIS A 144 -1.73 -9.05 4.69
CA HIS A 144 -0.44 -9.59 5.09
C HIS A 144 -0.19 -10.87 4.30
N ILE A 145 1.07 -11.18 3.97
CA ILE A 145 1.40 -12.39 3.21
C ILE A 145 0.77 -13.67 3.79
N SER A 146 0.66 -13.76 5.12
CA SER A 146 0.12 -14.93 5.82
C SER A 146 -1.30 -15.25 5.36
N GLU A 147 -2.12 -14.22 5.12
CA GLU A 147 -3.51 -14.37 4.68
C GLU A 147 -3.60 -14.90 3.24
N TYR A 148 -2.54 -14.76 2.43
CA TYR A 148 -2.49 -15.35 1.09
C TYR A 148 -1.89 -16.76 1.04
N VAL A 149 -1.01 -17.11 1.97
CA VAL A 149 -0.34 -18.43 1.95
C VAL A 149 -1.04 -19.46 2.82
N ASP A 150 -1.65 -19.07 3.94
CA ASP A 150 -2.44 -19.97 4.79
C ASP A 150 -3.67 -20.49 4.05
N ARG A 151 -3.86 -21.81 4.09
CA ARG A 151 -4.96 -22.52 3.43
C ARG A 151 -6.32 -22.21 4.05
N SER A 152 -6.36 -21.78 5.32
CA SER A 152 -7.60 -21.37 5.99
C SER A 152 -8.30 -20.19 5.28
N PHE A 153 -7.54 -19.39 4.51
CA PHE A 153 -8.04 -18.25 3.75
C PHE A 153 -8.24 -18.54 2.25
N ASP A 154 -8.06 -19.77 1.76
CA ASP A 154 -8.12 -20.10 0.33
C ASP A 154 -9.44 -19.71 -0.33
N ALA A 155 -10.57 -20.03 0.32
CA ALA A 155 -11.90 -19.68 -0.20
C ALA A 155 -12.07 -18.16 -0.30
N GLN A 156 -11.59 -17.42 0.69
CA GLN A 156 -11.71 -15.95 0.75
C GLN A 156 -10.79 -15.26 -0.26
N THR A 157 -9.54 -15.70 -0.36
CA THR A 157 -8.57 -15.15 -1.33
C THR A 157 -8.96 -15.48 -2.76
N ALA A 158 -9.56 -16.65 -3.03
CA ALA A 158 -10.16 -16.97 -4.32
C ALA A 158 -11.33 -16.03 -4.67
N GLN A 159 -12.19 -15.71 -3.71
CA GLN A 159 -13.29 -14.75 -3.90
C GLN A 159 -12.77 -13.35 -4.24
N LEU A 160 -11.75 -12.87 -3.51
CA LEU A 160 -11.09 -11.59 -3.78
C LEU A 160 -10.42 -11.58 -5.16
N ASN A 161 -9.68 -12.65 -5.50
CA ASN A 161 -9.03 -12.79 -6.80
C ASN A 161 -10.02 -12.73 -7.96
N LYS A 162 -11.22 -13.30 -7.81
CA LYS A 162 -12.26 -13.23 -8.85
C LYS A 162 -12.80 -11.81 -9.05
N ALA A 163 -12.93 -11.03 -7.97
CA ALA A 163 -13.67 -9.77 -7.97
C ALA A 163 -12.80 -8.50 -8.11
N LEU A 164 -11.50 -8.59 -7.82
CA LEU A 164 -10.60 -7.43 -7.75
C LEU A 164 -9.56 -7.42 -8.88
N ASP A 165 -9.09 -6.22 -9.23
CA ASP A 165 -7.98 -5.99 -10.16
C ASP A 165 -6.63 -6.21 -9.48
N ILE A 166 -6.54 -5.84 -8.19
CA ILE A 166 -5.30 -5.84 -7.40
C ILE A 166 -5.47 -6.66 -6.13
N LEU A 167 -4.52 -7.56 -5.89
CA LEU A 167 -4.27 -8.24 -4.62
C LEU A 167 -2.95 -7.70 -4.06
N GLY A 168 -3.06 -6.71 -3.20
CA GLY A 168 -1.92 -6.07 -2.55
C GLY A 168 -1.40 -6.93 -1.41
N VAL A 169 -0.09 -7.12 -1.35
CA VAL A 169 0.57 -7.91 -0.32
C VAL A 169 1.59 -7.09 0.45
N ASN A 170 1.58 -7.25 1.76
CA ASN A 170 2.57 -6.70 2.68
C ASN A 170 3.58 -7.79 3.04
N ILE A 171 4.87 -7.50 2.86
CA ILE A 171 5.97 -8.42 3.16
C ILE A 171 7.08 -7.66 3.86
N TYR A 172 7.48 -8.12 5.05
CA TYR A 172 8.51 -7.48 5.87
C TYR A 172 9.60 -8.46 6.28
N PRO A 173 10.73 -8.52 5.54
CA PRO A 173 11.85 -9.36 5.92
C PRO A 173 12.42 -9.09 7.32
N PHE A 174 12.25 -7.86 7.84
CA PHE A 174 12.67 -7.49 9.20
C PHE A 174 12.08 -8.39 10.29
N PHE A 175 10.82 -8.81 10.14
CA PHE A 175 10.14 -9.68 11.11
C PHE A 175 10.39 -11.18 10.86
N SER A 176 11.31 -11.54 9.98
CA SER A 176 11.59 -12.94 9.61
C SER A 176 13.11 -13.20 9.59
N ALA A 177 13.54 -14.23 8.87
CA ALA A 177 14.95 -14.57 8.66
C ALA A 177 15.60 -13.62 7.63
N TYR A 178 16.08 -12.45 8.11
CA TYR A 178 16.78 -11.48 7.28
C TYR A 178 18.28 -11.80 7.13
N ASP A 179 18.76 -11.95 5.90
CA ASP A 179 20.18 -12.03 5.56
C ASP A 179 20.63 -10.70 4.92
N PRO A 180 21.51 -9.91 5.57
CA PRO A 180 22.05 -8.67 5.01
C PRO A 180 22.81 -8.85 3.69
N LYS A 181 23.32 -10.06 3.40
CA LYS A 181 23.99 -10.35 2.12
C LYS A 181 23.01 -10.55 0.96
N HIS A 182 21.77 -10.92 1.28
CA HIS A 182 20.69 -11.10 0.31
C HIS A 182 19.41 -10.41 0.79
N PRO A 183 19.37 -9.06 0.81
CA PRO A 183 18.34 -8.32 1.53
C PRO A 183 16.90 -8.64 1.10
N THR A 184 16.69 -9.03 -0.16
CA THR A 184 15.37 -9.35 -0.74
C THR A 184 15.08 -10.85 -0.83
N ALA A 185 15.94 -11.73 -0.30
CA ALA A 185 15.73 -13.18 -0.41
C ALA A 185 14.42 -13.63 0.23
N GLU A 186 14.11 -13.13 1.43
CA GLU A 186 12.86 -13.45 2.12
C GLU A 186 11.65 -12.82 1.41
N LEU A 187 11.80 -11.58 0.91
CA LEU A 187 10.77 -10.92 0.11
C LEU A 187 10.40 -11.78 -1.13
N GLN A 188 11.40 -12.29 -1.85
CA GLN A 188 11.22 -13.15 -3.00
C GLN A 188 10.54 -14.48 -2.63
N ARG A 189 11.00 -15.16 -1.57
CA ARG A 189 10.39 -16.43 -1.12
C ARG A 189 8.91 -16.27 -0.79
N GLN A 190 8.57 -15.21 -0.07
CA GLN A 190 7.19 -14.94 0.31
C GLN A 190 6.33 -14.56 -0.90
N TRP A 191 6.85 -13.72 -1.81
CA TRP A 191 6.21 -13.43 -3.08
C TRP A 191 5.93 -14.70 -3.90
N ASP A 192 6.91 -15.60 -4.01
CA ASP A 192 6.77 -16.85 -4.76
C ASP A 192 5.74 -17.80 -4.13
N SER A 193 5.62 -17.80 -2.80
CA SER A 193 4.59 -18.56 -2.09
C SER A 193 3.18 -18.09 -2.43
N MET A 194 2.96 -16.77 -2.54
CA MET A 194 1.69 -16.22 -3.01
C MET A 194 1.46 -16.50 -4.51
N LYS A 195 2.50 -16.33 -5.34
CA LYS A 195 2.47 -16.59 -6.79
C LYS A 195 2.08 -18.04 -7.13
N ALA A 196 2.41 -19.00 -6.27
CA ALA A 196 2.00 -20.39 -6.44
C ALA A 196 0.48 -20.59 -6.39
N LYS A 197 -0.27 -19.64 -5.80
CA LYS A 197 -1.73 -19.73 -5.60
C LYS A 197 -2.50 -18.69 -6.42
N LEU A 198 -1.87 -17.57 -6.78
CA LEU A 198 -2.54 -16.39 -7.32
C LEU A 198 -1.81 -15.82 -8.56
N PRO A 199 -2.54 -15.20 -9.49
CA PRO A 199 -1.95 -14.66 -10.71
C PRO A 199 -1.09 -13.43 -10.42
N VAL A 200 0.17 -13.47 -10.84
CA VAL A 200 1.13 -12.35 -10.73
C VAL A 200 0.59 -11.04 -11.30
N SER A 201 -0.23 -11.10 -12.36
CA SER A 201 -0.82 -9.91 -12.98
C SER A 201 -1.65 -9.06 -12.01
N LYS A 202 -2.22 -9.67 -10.96
CA LYS A 202 -3.01 -8.99 -9.92
C LYS A 202 -2.20 -8.68 -8.66
N MET A 203 -1.07 -9.36 -8.44
CA MET A 203 -0.26 -9.15 -7.23
C MET A 203 0.42 -7.78 -7.25
N ARG A 204 0.45 -7.07 -6.12
CA ARG A 204 1.20 -5.81 -5.96
C ARG A 204 1.88 -5.80 -4.60
N LEU A 205 3.18 -5.49 -4.54
CA LEU A 205 3.87 -5.27 -3.27
C LEU A 205 3.42 -3.91 -2.71
N THR A 206 2.49 -3.93 -1.76
CA THR A 206 1.82 -2.73 -1.24
C THR A 206 2.42 -2.20 0.04
N GLU A 207 3.18 -3.01 0.76
CA GLU A 207 4.09 -2.54 1.80
C GLU A 207 5.30 -3.44 1.93
N THR A 208 6.44 -2.79 2.14
CA THR A 208 7.64 -3.40 2.67
C THR A 208 8.51 -2.32 3.32
N GLY A 209 9.55 -2.71 4.03
CA GLY A 209 10.47 -1.77 4.64
C GLY A 209 11.42 -2.43 5.62
N PHE A 210 12.35 -1.62 6.12
CA PHE A 210 13.31 -2.05 7.13
C PHE A 210 13.59 -0.88 8.08
N PRO A 211 13.32 -1.00 9.39
CA PRO A 211 13.43 0.13 10.30
C PRO A 211 14.87 0.64 10.47
N THR A 212 15.00 1.95 10.67
CA THR A 212 16.30 2.62 10.86
C THR A 212 16.80 2.56 12.30
N GLN A 213 15.89 2.43 13.28
CA GLN A 213 16.15 2.38 14.72
C GLN A 213 15.02 1.63 15.43
N GLY A 214 15.14 1.48 16.76
CA GLY A 214 14.15 0.83 17.62
C GLY A 214 14.65 -0.51 18.16
N GLU A 215 13.72 -1.28 18.71
CA GLU A 215 14.00 -2.59 19.28
C GLU A 215 14.27 -3.65 18.20
N PRO A 216 14.98 -4.74 18.54
CA PRO A 216 15.12 -5.88 17.66
C PRO A 216 13.74 -6.47 17.31
N SER A 217 13.62 -7.04 16.11
CA SER A 217 12.45 -7.85 15.79
C SER A 217 12.36 -9.08 16.71
N PHE A 218 11.18 -9.73 16.76
CA PHE A 218 11.02 -10.98 17.51
C PHE A 218 11.89 -12.14 16.97
N SER A 219 12.42 -12.02 15.74
CA SER A 219 13.40 -12.95 15.16
C SER A 219 14.86 -12.55 15.44
N GLY A 220 15.09 -11.50 16.24
CA GLY A 220 16.42 -11.01 16.61
C GLY A 220 17.08 -10.10 15.57
N VAL A 221 16.37 -9.69 14.54
CA VAL A 221 16.91 -8.79 13.51
C VAL A 221 17.00 -7.36 14.06
N GLN A 222 18.22 -6.82 14.06
CA GLN A 222 18.49 -5.47 14.56
C GLN A 222 18.20 -4.39 13.51
N PRO A 223 17.40 -3.34 13.82
CA PRO A 223 17.20 -2.21 12.93
C PRO A 223 18.46 -1.33 12.84
N SER A 224 18.66 -0.67 11.70
CA SER A 224 19.74 0.31 11.52
C SER A 224 19.54 1.10 10.23
N LEU A 225 20.01 2.35 10.20
CA LEU A 225 19.98 3.16 8.98
C LEU A 225 20.70 2.47 7.81
N SER A 226 21.87 1.86 8.05
CA SER A 226 22.64 1.19 6.99
C SER A 226 21.89 0.01 6.38
N LYS A 227 21.24 -0.84 7.18
CA LYS A 227 20.39 -1.94 6.67
C LYS A 227 19.14 -1.43 5.97
N SER A 228 18.55 -0.34 6.46
CA SER A 228 17.39 0.29 5.81
C SER A 228 17.72 0.78 4.41
N VAL A 229 18.83 1.51 4.26
CA VAL A 229 19.34 1.98 2.96
C VAL A 229 19.69 0.79 2.06
N ALA A 230 20.37 -0.24 2.58
CA ALA A 230 20.72 -1.44 1.82
C ALA A 230 19.48 -2.19 1.33
N TYR A 231 18.47 -2.35 2.19
CA TYR A 231 17.22 -3.00 1.84
C TYR A 231 16.43 -2.20 0.80
N HIS A 232 16.26 -0.90 1.00
CA HIS A 232 15.58 -0.03 0.04
C HIS A 232 16.26 -0.06 -1.35
N ASN A 233 17.59 -0.02 -1.39
CA ASN A 233 18.34 -0.15 -2.64
C ASN A 233 18.13 -1.51 -3.31
N ALA A 234 18.10 -2.60 -2.54
CA ALA A 234 17.81 -3.92 -3.07
C ALA A 234 16.36 -4.03 -3.60
N VAL A 235 15.37 -3.45 -2.90
CA VAL A 235 13.97 -3.44 -3.36
C VAL A 235 13.80 -2.64 -4.65
N LYS A 236 14.54 -1.54 -4.86
CA LYS A 236 14.55 -0.82 -6.16
C LYS A 236 14.93 -1.74 -7.32
N GLN A 237 15.90 -2.62 -7.12
CA GLN A 237 16.39 -3.58 -8.11
C GLN A 237 15.54 -4.85 -8.20
N TRP A 238 14.81 -5.19 -7.14
CA TRP A 238 13.95 -6.36 -7.09
C TRP A 238 12.73 -6.21 -8.01
N ALA A 239 12.63 -7.04 -9.03
CA ALA A 239 11.51 -7.06 -9.96
C ALA A 239 11.19 -8.53 -10.31
N PRO A 240 10.22 -9.16 -9.63
CA PRO A 240 9.72 -10.46 -10.05
C PRO A 240 9.24 -10.43 -11.50
N ALA A 241 9.48 -11.52 -12.23
CA ALA A 241 9.08 -11.61 -13.63
C ALA A 241 7.59 -11.28 -13.84
N GLY A 242 7.30 -10.37 -14.76
CA GLY A 242 5.94 -9.91 -15.06
C GLY A 242 5.43 -8.77 -14.17
N THR A 243 6.32 -8.14 -13.39
CA THR A 243 5.99 -7.01 -12.51
C THR A 243 6.80 -5.75 -12.80
N GLU A 244 7.55 -5.72 -13.91
CA GLU A 244 8.55 -4.70 -14.21
C GLU A 244 7.97 -3.28 -14.28
N SER A 245 6.70 -3.15 -14.65
CA SER A 245 5.97 -1.87 -14.69
C SER A 245 5.20 -1.54 -13.42
N PHE A 246 5.11 -2.46 -12.46
CA PHE A 246 4.27 -2.29 -11.28
C PHE A 246 4.94 -1.42 -10.22
N GLN A 247 4.11 -0.64 -9.53
CA GLN A 247 4.54 0.10 -8.35
C GLN A 247 4.85 -0.87 -7.20
N LYS A 248 5.96 -0.62 -6.50
CA LYS A 248 6.40 -1.34 -5.29
C LYS A 248 6.45 -0.35 -4.13
N PHE A 249 5.56 -0.49 -3.17
CA PHE A 249 5.40 0.49 -2.11
C PHE A 249 6.27 0.12 -0.91
N CYS A 250 7.14 1.05 -0.51
CA CYS A 250 8.01 0.92 0.64
C CYS A 250 7.70 2.00 1.66
N TYR A 251 7.91 1.71 2.95
CA TYR A 251 8.23 2.77 3.89
C TYR A 251 9.62 3.30 3.55
N ALA A 252 9.69 4.61 3.38
CA ALA A 252 10.89 5.38 3.02
C ALA A 252 11.15 6.43 4.09
#